data_AF-A0A353RIU3-F1
#
_entry.id   AF-A0A353RIU3-F1
#
_cell.length_a   1.000
_cell.length_b   1.000
_cell.length_c   1.000
_cell.angle_alpha   90.00
_cell.angle_beta   90.00
_cell.angle_gamma   90.00
#
_symmetry.space_group_name_H-M   'P 1'
#
loop_
_entity.id
_entity.type
_entity.pdbx_description
1 polymer ?
#
loop_
_entity_poly.entity_id
_entity_poly.type
_entity_poly.pdbx_seq_one_letter_code
_entity_poly.pdbx_strand_id
1 'polypeptide(L)'
;MKQQFSGIASILLGCFILPLSLQAQIGSRFPSERKVVRDPITGVDLVFLTSSTAGERKIYPTHNQWTSDGQWVIFHSQRAPGEAMAVHEATGEMVQVTEGGFSGMLSVARKSMKLYYMRKPRGQNAAT
;
A
#
# COMPACT_ATOMS: atom_id res chain seq x y z
N MET A 1 -57.73 32.53 -23.20
CA MET A 1 -56.93 32.80 -21.98
C MET A 1 -57.20 31.63 -21.01
N LYS A 2 -56.25 30.70 -20.82
CA LYS A 2 -55.28 30.68 -19.69
C LYS A 2 -56.06 30.50 -18.36
N GLN A 3 -55.90 29.45 -17.53
CA GLN A 3 -54.78 28.53 -17.32
C GLN A 3 -55.25 27.22 -16.67
N GLN A 4 -54.57 26.13 -17.00
CA GLN A 4 -54.54 24.88 -16.25
C GLN A 4 -53.63 25.05 -15.02
N PHE A 5 -54.01 24.50 -13.87
CA PHE A 5 -53.05 24.13 -12.83
C PHE A 5 -53.39 22.72 -12.32
N SER A 6 -52.59 21.79 -12.84
CA SER A 6 -52.56 20.39 -12.44
C SER A 6 -52.07 20.28 -11.00
N GLY A 7 -52.68 19.37 -10.24
CA GLY A 7 -52.36 19.08 -8.85
C GLY A 7 -50.86 18.82 -8.65
N ILE A 8 -50.35 19.42 -7.58
CA ILE A 8 -48.97 19.35 -7.10
C ILE A 8 -48.57 17.88 -6.97
N ALA A 9 -47.70 17.44 -7.88
CA ALA A 9 -47.09 16.11 -7.83
C ALA A 9 -46.22 16.02 -6.57
N SER A 10 -46.59 15.08 -5.71
CA SER A 10 -45.93 14.77 -4.45
C SER A 10 -44.43 14.57 -4.62
N ILE A 11 -43.71 15.22 -3.71
CA ILE A 11 -42.28 15.11 -3.42
C ILE A 11 -41.89 13.64 -3.26
N LEU A 12 -41.04 13.13 -4.16
CA LEU A 12 -40.18 11.98 -3.91
C LEU A 12 -38.77 12.37 -4.34
N LEU A 13 -38.15 13.25 -3.54
CA LEU A 13 -36.71 13.45 -3.56
C LEU A 13 -36.08 12.24 -2.87
N GLY A 14 -36.07 11.11 -3.58
CA GLY A 14 -35.34 9.92 -3.16
C GLY A 14 -33.87 10.27 -3.05
N CYS A 15 -33.34 10.29 -1.82
CA CYS A 15 -31.92 10.34 -1.55
C CYS A 15 -31.25 9.16 -2.27
N PHE A 16 -30.77 9.40 -3.50
CA PHE A 16 -29.78 8.55 -4.15
C PHE A 16 -28.49 8.71 -3.34
N ILE A 17 -28.33 7.89 -2.30
CA ILE A 17 -27.06 7.69 -1.64
C ILE A 17 -26.20 6.89 -2.63
N LEU A 18 -25.58 7.59 -3.58
CA LEU A 18 -24.48 7.01 -4.35
C LEU A 18 -23.43 6.56 -3.33
N PRO A 19 -23.02 5.28 -3.32
CA PRO A 19 -21.92 4.86 -2.47
C PRO A 19 -20.68 5.57 -2.96
N LEU A 20 -20.32 6.67 -2.27
CA LEU A 20 -19.00 7.25 -2.39
C LEU A 20 -18.03 6.18 -1.91
N SER A 21 -17.30 5.58 -2.84
CA SER A 21 -16.17 4.72 -2.50
C SER A 21 -15.14 5.60 -1.81
N LEU A 22 -15.18 5.61 -0.48
CA LEU A 22 -14.08 6.10 0.34
C LEU A 22 -12.90 5.14 0.08
N GLN A 23 -12.07 5.46 -0.92
CA GLN A 23 -10.82 4.76 -1.13
C GLN A 23 -9.86 5.13 0.01
N ALA A 24 -9.89 4.35 1.09
CA ALA A 24 -8.71 4.24 1.94
C ALA A 24 -7.61 3.58 1.08
N GLN A 25 -6.51 4.29 0.84
CA GLN A 25 -5.43 3.80 -0.02
C GLN A 25 -4.58 2.73 0.69
N ILE A 26 -4.42 2.87 2.02
CA ILE A 26 -3.68 1.90 2.83
C ILE A 26 -4.37 0.53 2.83
N GLY A 27 -3.57 -0.55 2.75
CA GLY A 27 -4.08 -1.92 2.71
C GLY A 27 -4.35 -2.47 1.32
N SER A 28 -4.08 -1.70 0.26
CA SER A 28 -4.11 -2.20 -1.13
C SER A 28 -3.22 -3.44 -1.27
N ARG A 29 -3.76 -4.53 -1.82
CA ARG A 29 -3.07 -5.82 -1.98
C ARG A 29 -2.63 -6.04 -3.43
N PHE A 30 -1.50 -6.71 -3.60
CA PHE A 30 -0.90 -7.00 -4.89
C PHE A 30 -0.59 -8.50 -5.01
N PRO A 31 -0.69 -9.07 -6.22
CA PRO A 31 -0.43 -10.48 -6.44
C PRO A 31 1.03 -10.84 -6.10
N SER A 32 1.24 -12.10 -5.74
CA SER A 32 2.58 -12.61 -5.46
C SER A 32 3.45 -12.63 -6.71
N GLU A 33 4.70 -12.21 -6.54
CA GLU A 33 5.76 -12.31 -7.54
C GLU A 33 6.86 -13.28 -7.08
N ARG A 34 6.59 -14.03 -6.00
CA ARG A 34 7.56 -14.89 -5.37
C ARG A 34 7.96 -16.02 -6.29
N LYS A 35 9.27 -16.22 -6.45
CA LYS A 35 9.84 -17.37 -7.16
C LYS A 35 11.08 -17.90 -6.44
N VAL A 36 11.29 -19.21 -6.56
CA VAL A 36 12.50 -19.88 -6.05
C VAL A 36 13.34 -20.25 -7.26
N VAL A 37 14.62 -19.87 -7.22
CA VAL A 37 15.59 -20.18 -8.27
C VAL A 37 16.78 -20.89 -7.62
N ARG A 38 17.16 -22.04 -8.15
CA ARG A 38 18.36 -22.76 -7.72
C ARG A 38 19.60 -22.02 -8.24
N ASP A 39 20.50 -21.62 -7.34
CA ASP A 39 21.81 -21.08 -7.72
C ASP A 39 22.60 -22.17 -8.47
N PRO A 40 23.04 -21.94 -9.72
CA PRO A 40 23.73 -22.94 -10.52
C PRO A 40 25.15 -23.28 -10.04
N ILE A 41 25.78 -22.41 -9.23
CA ILE A 41 27.13 -22.60 -8.71
C ILE A 41 27.09 -23.32 -7.36
N THR A 42 26.27 -22.81 -6.44
CA THR A 42 26.25 -23.29 -5.05
C THR A 42 25.17 -24.33 -4.78
N GLY A 43 24.14 -24.40 -5.64
CA GLY A 43 22.94 -25.19 -5.37
C GLY A 43 22.10 -24.63 -4.21
N VAL A 44 22.31 -23.41 -3.74
CA VAL A 44 21.43 -22.81 -2.72
C VAL A 44 20.14 -22.32 -3.39
N ASP A 45 19.00 -22.48 -2.72
CA ASP A 45 17.74 -21.92 -3.19
C ASP A 45 17.69 -20.41 -2.90
N LEU A 46 17.57 -19.62 -3.97
CA LEU A 46 17.38 -18.17 -3.90
C LEU A 46 15.89 -17.85 -3.99
N VAL A 47 15.35 -17.22 -2.95
CA VAL A 47 13.97 -16.76 -2.92
C VAL A 47 13.91 -15.31 -3.36
N PHE A 48 13.28 -15.06 -4.51
CA PHE A 48 12.96 -13.72 -5.00
C PHE A 48 11.54 -13.39 -4.56
N LEU A 49 11.37 -12.28 -3.84
CA LEU A 49 10.05 -11.84 -3.34
C LEU A 49 9.36 -10.85 -4.30
N THR A 50 10.13 -10.24 -5.19
CA THR A 50 9.66 -9.25 -6.15
C THR A 50 10.36 -9.43 -7.50
N SER A 51 9.74 -8.91 -8.56
CA SER A 51 10.21 -9.04 -9.94
C SER A 51 10.29 -7.70 -10.70
N SER A 52 9.82 -6.60 -10.10
CA SER A 52 9.86 -5.29 -10.76
C SER A 52 11.27 -4.71 -10.75
N THR A 53 11.72 -4.27 -11.92
CA THR A 53 13.01 -3.60 -12.10
C THR A 53 12.95 -2.10 -11.80
N ALA A 54 11.75 -1.55 -11.57
CA ALA A 54 11.54 -0.12 -11.44
C ALA A 54 11.25 0.30 -9.99
N GLY A 55 12.30 0.73 -9.30
CA GLY A 55 12.18 1.55 -8.09
C GLY A 55 11.92 0.81 -6.77
N GLU A 56 12.00 -0.52 -6.77
CA GLU A 56 12.03 -1.30 -5.54
C GLU A 56 13.35 -1.09 -4.80
N ARG A 57 13.26 -0.89 -3.48
CA ARG A 57 14.45 -0.78 -2.64
C ARG A 57 14.15 -1.30 -1.24
N LYS A 58 15.11 -2.07 -0.71
CA LYS A 58 15.16 -2.41 0.71
C LYS A 58 15.42 -1.15 1.56
N ILE A 59 15.14 -1.27 2.86
CA ILE A 59 15.56 -0.26 3.84
C ILE A 59 17.09 -0.36 4.10
N TYR A 60 17.64 0.59 4.87
CA TYR A 60 19.08 0.58 5.18
C TYR A 60 19.51 -0.70 5.90
N PRO A 61 20.64 -1.35 5.54
CA PRO A 61 21.03 -2.66 6.07
C PRO A 61 21.16 -2.76 7.61
N THR A 62 21.36 -1.64 8.29
CA THR A 62 21.48 -1.57 9.75
C THR A 62 20.13 -1.54 10.48
N HIS A 63 19.02 -1.39 9.75
CA HIS A 63 17.69 -1.32 10.32
C HIS A 63 16.98 -2.68 10.21
N ASN A 64 16.15 -2.98 11.20
CA ASN A 64 15.33 -4.18 11.16
C ASN A 64 14.31 -4.07 10.01
N GLN A 65 14.24 -5.09 9.15
CA GLN A 65 13.38 -5.08 7.96
C GLN A 65 12.19 -6.04 8.09
N TRP A 66 12.32 -7.07 8.92
CA TRP A 66 11.26 -8.02 9.18
C TRP A 66 10.34 -7.53 10.31
N THR A 67 9.05 -7.81 10.18
CA THR A 67 8.08 -7.65 11.26
C THR A 67 8.42 -8.52 12.47
N SER A 68 7.84 -8.22 13.63
CA SER A 68 8.19 -8.89 14.90
C SER A 68 7.88 -10.40 14.93
N ASP A 69 7.06 -10.89 14.01
CA ASP A 69 6.74 -12.30 13.80
C ASP A 69 7.62 -12.98 12.73
N GLY A 70 8.53 -12.21 12.10
CA GLY A 70 9.41 -12.69 11.04
C GLY A 70 8.71 -13.02 9.72
N GLN A 71 7.41 -12.72 9.56
CA GLN A 71 6.66 -13.18 8.38
C GLN A 71 6.67 -12.18 7.22
N TRP A 72 6.87 -10.89 7.50
CA TRP A 72 6.75 -9.83 6.51
C TRP A 72 8.02 -8.99 6.40
N VAL A 73 8.39 -8.65 5.17
CA VAL A 73 9.53 -7.79 4.85
C VAL A 73 9.02 -6.43 4.39
N ILE A 74 9.48 -5.35 5.04
CA ILE A 74 9.12 -3.97 4.68
C ILE A 74 10.07 -3.43 3.61
N PHE A 75 9.53 -2.76 2.59
CA PHE A 75 10.31 -2.20 1.48
C PHE A 75 9.58 -1.04 0.80
N HIS A 76 10.26 -0.34 -0.08
CA HIS A 76 9.65 0.67 -0.95
C HIS A 76 9.36 0.08 -2.34
N SER A 77 8.27 0.52 -2.98
CA SER A 77 7.92 0.10 -4.33
C SER A 77 7.21 1.21 -5.10
N GLN A 78 7.33 1.20 -6.44
CA GLN A 78 6.50 2.02 -7.31
C GLN A 78 5.06 1.48 -7.48
N ARG A 79 4.73 0.31 -6.92
CA ARG A 79 3.33 -0.18 -6.87
C ARG A 79 2.43 0.72 -6.02
N ALA A 80 3.00 1.32 -4.99
CA ALA A 80 2.36 2.35 -4.18
C ALA A 80 3.33 3.54 -4.05
N PRO A 81 3.39 4.42 -5.06
CA PRO A 81 4.39 5.49 -5.11
C PRO A 81 4.36 6.38 -3.86
N GLY A 82 5.51 6.54 -3.21
CA GLY A 82 5.64 7.33 -1.99
C GLY A 82 5.25 6.61 -0.70
N GLU A 83 4.76 5.37 -0.80
CA GLU A 83 4.31 4.55 0.32
C GLU A 83 5.20 3.32 0.55
N ALA A 84 5.15 2.78 1.75
CA ALA A 84 5.83 1.56 2.12
C ALA A 84 4.95 0.35 1.83
N MET A 85 5.60 -0.74 1.44
CA MET A 85 5.02 -2.03 1.16
C MET A 85 5.52 -3.06 2.17
N ALA A 86 4.71 -4.08 2.43
CA ALA A 86 5.10 -5.31 3.09
C ALA A 86 4.91 -6.48 2.12
N VAL A 87 5.86 -7.42 2.09
CA VAL A 87 5.71 -8.70 1.38
C VAL A 87 5.82 -9.85 2.36
N HIS A 88 4.88 -10.80 2.30
CA HIS A 88 4.92 -12.01 3.11
C HIS A 88 5.96 -12.98 2.54
N GLU A 89 6.89 -13.46 3.36
CA GLU A 89 8.04 -14.24 2.88
C GLU A 89 7.63 -15.60 2.30
N ALA A 90 6.73 -16.32 2.97
CA ALA A 90 6.24 -17.61 2.53
C ALA A 90 5.35 -17.54 1.27
N THR A 91 4.38 -16.63 1.22
CA THR A 91 3.35 -16.59 0.16
C THR A 91 3.68 -15.61 -0.98
N GLY A 92 4.52 -14.60 -0.70
CA GLY A 92 4.78 -13.47 -1.59
C GLY A 92 3.62 -12.47 -1.69
N GLU A 93 2.58 -12.62 -0.86
CA GLU A 93 1.49 -11.63 -0.81
C GLU A 93 2.05 -10.25 -0.44
N MET A 94 1.63 -9.23 -1.18
CA MET A 94 2.10 -7.85 -0.98
C MET A 94 0.96 -6.94 -0.55
N VAL A 95 1.25 -6.02 0.37
CA VAL A 95 0.27 -5.04 0.89
C VAL A 95 0.92 -3.67 1.13
N GLN A 96 0.19 -2.59 0.83
CA GLN A 96 0.56 -1.22 1.20
C GLN A 96 0.34 -0.99 2.70
N VAL A 97 1.35 -0.48 3.41
CA VAL A 97 1.32 -0.33 4.89
C VAL A 97 1.46 1.11 5.40
N THR A 98 1.54 2.10 4.51
CA THR A 98 1.49 3.53 4.86
C THR A 98 0.54 4.30 3.96
N GLU A 99 0.20 5.52 4.37
CA GLU A 99 -0.58 6.48 3.57
C GLU A 99 -0.16 7.94 3.81
N GLY A 100 -0.28 8.75 2.75
CA GLY A 100 -0.02 10.18 2.76
C GLY A 100 1.45 10.54 2.58
N GLY A 101 2.27 9.57 2.19
CA GLY A 101 3.70 9.70 1.99
C GLY A 101 4.50 9.85 3.28
N PHE A 102 5.78 9.50 3.19
CA PHE A 102 6.72 9.65 4.28
C PHE A 102 8.05 10.24 3.85
N SER A 103 8.80 10.74 4.83
CA SER A 103 10.18 11.19 4.69
C SER A 103 11.08 10.42 5.65
N GLY A 104 12.39 10.45 5.40
CA GLY A 104 13.37 9.75 6.22
C GLY A 104 13.29 8.23 6.07
N MET A 105 13.69 7.52 7.14
CA MET A 105 13.86 6.07 7.14
C MET A 105 12.64 5.35 7.73
N LEU A 106 12.27 4.21 7.14
CA LEU A 106 11.34 3.27 7.73
C LEU A 106 12.01 2.51 8.89
N SER A 107 11.37 2.48 10.07
CA SER A 107 11.88 1.79 11.24
C SER A 107 10.90 0.73 11.74
N VAL A 108 11.22 -0.54 11.54
CA VAL A 108 10.39 -1.67 11.98
C VAL A 108 10.74 -2.06 13.41
N ALA A 109 9.75 -2.08 14.29
CA ALA A 109 9.94 -2.46 15.68
C ALA A 109 10.30 -3.96 15.81
N ARG A 110 11.34 -4.25 16.60
CA ARG A 110 11.81 -5.64 16.78
C ARG A 110 10.89 -6.51 17.63
N LYS A 111 10.20 -5.92 18.62
CA LYS A 111 9.43 -6.64 19.65
C LYS A 111 7.91 -6.40 19.59
N SER A 112 7.43 -5.72 18.55
CA SER A 112 6.01 -5.40 18.40
C SER A 112 5.67 -5.19 16.94
N MET A 113 4.41 -5.43 16.54
CA MET A 113 3.95 -5.23 15.17
C MET A 113 3.72 -3.75 14.85
N LYS A 114 4.81 -2.98 14.74
CA LYS A 114 4.77 -1.53 14.53
C LYS A 114 5.81 -1.07 13.51
N LEU A 115 5.40 -0.19 12.62
CA LEU A 115 6.25 0.55 11.69
C LEU A 115 6.25 2.04 12.08
N TYR A 116 7.43 2.62 12.24
CA TYR A 116 7.61 4.05 12.52
C TYR A 116 8.22 4.74 11.31
N TYR A 117 7.69 5.91 10.98
CA TYR A 117 8.15 6.76 9.88
C TYR A 117 7.73 8.20 10.12
N MET A 118 8.42 9.15 9.48
CA MET A 118 8.01 10.56 9.53
C MET A 118 6.98 10.82 8.43
N ARG A 119 5.78 11.25 8.82
CA ARG A 119 4.74 11.63 7.85
C ARG A 119 5.09 12.95 7.17
N LYS A 120 4.85 13.05 5.86
CA LYS A 120 4.97 14.34 5.17
C LYS A 120 3.89 15.32 5.66
N PRO A 121 4.19 16.61 5.86
CA PRO A 121 3.19 17.62 6.18
C PRO A 121 2.10 17.67 5.09
N ARG A 122 0.82 17.79 5.48
CA ARG A 122 -0.27 18.00 4.53
C ARG A 122 -0.06 19.34 3.80
N GLY A 123 -0.10 19.34 2.47
CA GLY A 123 -0.01 20.55 1.63
C GLY A 123 1.31 20.75 0.89
N GLN A 124 2.34 19.94 1.16
CA GLN A 124 3.51 19.85 0.26
C GLN A 124 3.25 18.77 -0.79
N ASN A 125 2.55 19.15 -1.86
CA ASN A 125 2.61 18.37 -3.09
C ASN A 125 4.08 18.37 -3.53
N ALA A 126 4.64 17.17 -3.73
CA ALA A 126 5.97 17.05 -4.30
C ALA A 126 5.97 17.80 -5.63
N ALA A 127 6.74 18.89 -5.71
CA ALA A 127 7.10 19.45 -7.00
C ALA A 127 7.74 18.31 -7.80
N THR A 128 7.05 17.91 -8.87
CA THR A 128 7.50 16.97 -9.89
C THR A 128 8.81 17.41 -10.50
#